data_AF-A0A925HZL6-F1
#
_entry.id   AF-A0A925HZL6-F1
#
_cell.length_a   1.000
_cell.length_b   1.000
_cell.length_c   1.000
_cell.angle_alpha   90.00
_cell.angle_beta   90.00
_cell.angle_gamma   90.00
#
_symmetry.space_group_name_H-M   'P 1'
#
loop_
_entity.id
_entity.type
_entity.pdbx_description
1 polymer ?
#
loop_
_entity_poly.entity_id
_entity_poly.type
_entity_poly.pdbx_seq_one_letter_code
_entity_poly.pdbx_strand_id
1 'polypeptide(L)'
;MRELKIFSGQANRKLAKDICAHLHLPLGEITLGKFQDGENYCKIEEDIRGRDIFLIQPTCPPVNDNLLELLIMIDSCKRASAERITTVIPYFGYARQDRKDEGRVPITAKLVANLITRAGADRVLTMDLHSPQIQGFFDVPVDNMFAAPVLNDFV
;
A
#
# COMPACT_ATOMS: atom_id res chain seq x y z
N MET A 1 -4.66 -2.24 -23.89
CA MET A 1 -4.56 -1.64 -22.54
C MET A 1 -4.59 -2.78 -21.55
N ARG A 2 -3.70 -2.77 -20.54
CA ARG A 2 -3.74 -3.75 -19.45
C ARG A 2 -5.05 -3.55 -18.69
N GLU A 3 -5.74 -4.63 -18.36
CA GLU A 3 -6.96 -4.51 -17.56
C GLU A 3 -6.56 -4.13 -16.12
N LEU A 4 -7.20 -3.09 -15.60
CA LEU A 4 -6.92 -2.56 -14.26
C LEU A 4 -7.76 -3.31 -13.23
N LYS A 5 -7.15 -3.73 -12.13
CA LYS A 5 -7.84 -4.32 -10.97
C LYS A 5 -7.44 -3.60 -9.68
N ILE A 6 -8.42 -3.37 -8.81
CA ILE A 6 -8.23 -2.68 -7.53
C ILE A 6 -8.60 -3.65 -6.42
N PHE A 7 -7.69 -3.89 -5.49
CA PHE A 7 -7.96 -4.65 -4.27
C PHE A 7 -7.77 -3.76 -3.05
N SER A 8 -8.43 -4.13 -1.95
CA SER A 8 -8.32 -3.44 -0.67
C SER A 8 -7.85 -4.40 0.39
N GLY A 9 -6.91 -3.95 1.22
CA GLY A 9 -6.71 -4.57 2.53
C GLY A 9 -7.82 -4.20 3.52
N GLN A 10 -7.67 -4.63 4.78
CA GLN A 10 -8.64 -4.41 5.84
C GLN A 10 -8.57 -3.01 6.47
N ALA A 11 -7.44 -2.30 6.35
CA ALA A 11 -7.17 -1.08 7.11
C ALA A 11 -8.14 0.07 6.78
N ASN A 12 -8.61 0.17 5.53
CA ASN A 12 -9.63 1.15 5.15
C ASN A 12 -10.44 0.73 3.91
N ARG A 13 -11.27 -0.29 4.06
CA ARG A 13 -12.11 -0.79 2.97
C ARG A 13 -13.16 0.21 2.47
N LYS A 14 -13.57 1.16 3.32
CA LYS A 14 -14.50 2.23 2.93
C LYS A 14 -13.85 3.13 1.86
N LEU A 15 -12.63 3.61 2.11
CA LEU A 15 -11.91 4.45 1.15
C LEU A 15 -11.70 3.73 -0.19
N ALA A 16 -11.36 2.44 -0.17
CA ALA A 16 -11.20 1.67 -1.40
C ALA A 16 -12.50 1.58 -2.21
N LYS A 17 -13.65 1.36 -1.54
CA LYS A 17 -14.96 1.38 -2.20
C LYS A 17 -15.29 2.75 -2.78
N ASP A 18 -14.99 3.83 -2.05
CA ASP A 18 -15.24 5.20 -2.51
C ASP A 18 -14.38 5.52 -3.76
N ILE A 19 -13.12 5.09 -3.79
CA ILE A 19 -12.23 5.19 -4.97
C ILE A 19 -12.78 4.39 -6.15
N CYS A 20 -13.16 3.13 -5.94
CA CYS A 20 -13.75 2.28 -6.98
C CYS A 20 -15.05 2.89 -7.55
N ALA A 21 -15.91 3.44 -6.70
CA ALA A 21 -17.14 4.09 -7.11
C ALA A 21 -16.87 5.32 -7.97
N HIS A 22 -15.88 6.14 -7.60
CA HIS A 22 -15.46 7.30 -8.39
C HIS A 22 -14.89 6.91 -9.76
N LEU A 23 -14.19 5.78 -9.85
CA LEU A 23 -13.63 5.26 -11.10
C LEU A 23 -14.62 4.43 -11.94
N HIS A 24 -15.85 4.21 -11.44
CA HIS A 24 -16.84 3.32 -12.04
C HIS A 24 -16.31 1.89 -12.29
N LEU A 25 -15.51 1.37 -11.35
CA LEU A 25 -14.93 0.03 -11.40
C LEU A 25 -15.38 -0.80 -10.19
N PRO A 26 -15.56 -2.12 -10.34
CA PRO A 26 -15.78 -3.00 -9.20
C PRO A 26 -14.51 -3.11 -8.36
N LEU A 27 -14.68 -3.26 -7.05
CA LEU A 27 -13.60 -3.68 -6.17
C LEU A 27 -13.35 -5.18 -6.41
N GLY A 28 -12.09 -5.55 -6.60
CA GLY A 28 -11.68 -6.92 -6.84
C GLY A 28 -11.98 -7.86 -5.67
N GLU A 29 -12.13 -9.14 -5.99
CA GLU A 29 -12.48 -10.16 -5.02
C GLU A 29 -11.23 -10.73 -4.35
N ILE A 30 -11.13 -10.48 -3.04
CA ILE A 30 -10.03 -10.93 -2.19
C ILE A 30 -10.57 -11.40 -0.83
N THR A 31 -10.09 -12.56 -0.41
CA THR A 31 -10.34 -13.11 0.92
C THR A 31 -9.15 -12.80 1.81
N LEU A 32 -9.39 -11.99 2.85
CA LEU A 32 -8.41 -11.65 3.88
C LEU A 32 -8.91 -12.12 5.23
N GLY A 33 -8.02 -12.62 6.07
CA GLY A 33 -8.37 -13.10 7.40
C GLY A 33 -7.16 -13.39 8.26
N LYS A 34 -7.41 -14.03 9.40
CA LYS A 34 -6.36 -14.51 10.30
C LYS A 34 -6.56 -15.98 10.61
N PHE A 35 -5.46 -16.74 10.69
CA PHE A 35 -5.45 -18.07 11.29
C PHE A 35 -5.64 -17.98 12.81
N GLN A 36 -5.85 -19.12 13.46
CA GLN A 36 -6.13 -19.17 14.91
C GLN A 36 -4.98 -18.65 15.78
N ASP A 37 -3.75 -18.73 15.29
CA ASP A 37 -2.53 -18.22 15.91
C ASP A 37 -2.26 -16.73 15.59
N GLY A 38 -3.10 -16.11 14.77
CA GLY A 38 -3.02 -14.70 14.40
C GLY A 38 -2.23 -14.40 13.12
N GLU A 39 -1.72 -15.42 12.41
CA GLU A 39 -1.06 -15.22 11.12
C GLU A 39 -2.06 -14.73 10.05
N ASN A 40 -1.64 -13.79 9.21
CA ASN A 40 -2.49 -13.22 8.17
C ASN A 40 -2.68 -14.21 7.00
N TYR A 41 -3.92 -14.36 6.56
CA TYR A 41 -4.30 -15.13 5.36
C TYR A 41 -4.73 -14.17 4.24
N CYS A 42 -4.32 -14.48 3.01
CA CYS A 42 -4.69 -13.73 1.82
C CYS A 42 -4.89 -14.68 0.64
N LYS A 43 -5.99 -14.50 -0.08
CA LYS A 43 -6.28 -15.20 -1.34
C LYS A 43 -6.96 -14.26 -2.32
N ILE A 44 -6.36 -14.09 -3.50
CA ILE A 44 -6.99 -13.43 -4.64
C ILE A 44 -8.00 -14.43 -5.25
N GLU A 45 -9.26 -14.03 -5.38
CA GLU A 45 -10.37 -14.91 -5.80
C GLU A 45 -10.65 -14.85 -7.31
N GLU A 46 -9.95 -13.98 -8.03
CA GLU A 46 -10.11 -13.77 -9.47
C GLU A 46 -8.79 -13.89 -10.24
N ASP A 47 -8.87 -14.13 -11.55
CA ASP A 47 -7.70 -14.14 -12.41
C ASP A 47 -7.11 -12.73 -12.56
N ILE A 48 -5.82 -12.60 -12.22
CA ILE A 48 -5.06 -11.35 -12.28
C ILE A 48 -3.81 -11.44 -13.16
N ARG A 49 -3.64 -12.55 -13.89
CA ARG A 49 -2.46 -12.77 -14.75
C ARG A 49 -2.39 -11.68 -15.82
N GLY A 50 -1.24 -11.03 -15.94
CA GLY A 50 -1.03 -10.01 -16.97
C GLY A 50 -1.80 -8.70 -16.74
N ARG A 51 -2.36 -8.47 -15.54
CA ARG A 51 -3.16 -7.29 -15.22
C ARG A 51 -2.35 -6.23 -14.45
N ASP A 52 -2.83 -4.99 -14.48
CA ASP A 52 -2.28 -3.88 -13.69
C ASP A 52 -3.05 -3.75 -12.37
N ILE A 53 -2.37 -3.99 -11.25
CA ILE A 53 -2.98 -4.17 -9.95
C ILE A 53 -2.72 -2.96 -9.06
N PHE A 54 -3.78 -2.45 -8.43
CA PHE A 54 -3.72 -1.41 -7.42
C PHE A 54 -4.14 -1.98 -6.07
N LEU A 55 -3.24 -1.92 -5.07
CA LEU A 55 -3.49 -2.42 -3.72
C LEU A 55 -3.68 -1.25 -2.76
N ILE A 56 -4.92 -1.02 -2.32
CA ILE A 56 -5.26 0.05 -1.37
C ILE A 56 -5.12 -0.47 0.05
N GLN A 57 -4.08 -0.02 0.75
CA GLN A 57 -3.83 -0.42 2.13
C GLN A 57 -2.99 0.62 2.87
N PRO A 58 -3.63 1.49 3.67
CA PRO A 58 -2.94 2.31 4.65
C PRO A 58 -2.21 1.45 5.69
N THR A 59 -1.03 1.89 6.14
CA THR A 59 -0.29 1.23 7.24
C THR A 59 -0.52 1.97 8.56
N CYS A 60 -1.79 2.25 8.87
CA CYS A 60 -2.24 2.87 10.13
C CYS A 60 -2.37 1.84 11.28
N PRO A 61 -2.64 2.24 12.53
CA PRO A 61 -2.82 1.30 13.63
C PRO A 61 -3.92 0.24 13.37
N PRO A 62 -3.67 -1.06 13.59
CA PRO A 62 -2.41 -1.66 14.04
C PRO A 62 -1.36 -1.74 12.91
N VAL A 63 -0.28 -0.96 13.05
CA VAL A 63 0.66 -0.64 11.96
C VAL A 63 1.35 -1.88 11.41
N ASN A 64 1.76 -2.80 12.28
CA ASN A 64 2.50 -4.00 11.89
C ASN A 64 1.62 -5.01 11.16
N ASP A 65 0.40 -5.23 11.63
CA ASP A 65 -0.56 -6.11 10.98
C ASP A 65 -0.92 -5.60 9.59
N ASN A 66 -1.22 -4.31 9.48
CA ASN A 66 -1.60 -3.69 8.20
C ASN A 66 -0.43 -3.68 7.21
N LEU A 67 0.81 -3.49 7.69
CA LEU A 67 2.02 -3.61 6.88
C LEU A 67 2.24 -5.06 6.42
N LEU A 68 2.15 -6.04 7.30
CA LEU A 68 2.32 -7.45 6.92
C LEU A 68 1.22 -7.90 5.95
N GLU A 69 -0.03 -7.51 6.16
CA GLU A 69 -1.12 -7.77 5.23
C GLU A 69 -0.80 -7.19 3.83
N LEU A 70 -0.32 -5.94 3.74
CA LEU A 70 0.12 -5.35 2.47
C LEU A 70 1.21 -6.20 1.78
N LEU A 71 2.25 -6.59 2.52
CA LEU A 71 3.36 -7.37 1.97
C LEU A 71 2.89 -8.74 1.44
N ILE A 72 1.96 -9.40 2.15
CA ILE A 72 1.37 -10.67 1.75
C ILE A 72 0.46 -10.49 0.52
N MET A 73 -0.30 -9.40 0.45
CA MET A 73 -1.10 -9.07 -0.75
C MET A 73 -0.20 -8.84 -1.99
N ILE A 74 0.93 -8.14 -1.84
CA ILE A 74 1.91 -7.96 -2.92
C ILE A 74 2.47 -9.30 -3.37
N ASP A 75 2.91 -10.15 -2.43
CA ASP A 75 3.46 -11.48 -2.76
C ASP A 75 2.42 -12.37 -3.46
N SER A 76 1.16 -12.33 -3.01
CA SER A 76 0.04 -13.05 -3.63
C SER A 76 -0.15 -12.62 -5.10
N CYS A 77 -0.16 -11.31 -5.36
CA CYS A 77 -0.32 -10.77 -6.71
C CYS A 77 0.87 -11.11 -7.63
N LYS A 78 2.09 -11.01 -7.09
CA LYS A 78 3.32 -11.32 -7.82
C LYS A 78 3.36 -12.79 -8.25
N ARG A 79 3.04 -13.71 -7.34
CA ARG A 79 3.00 -15.16 -7.63
C ARG A 79 1.85 -15.54 -8.56
N ALA A 80 0.75 -14.79 -8.51
CA ALA A 80 -0.34 -14.90 -9.47
C ALA A 80 -0.04 -14.27 -10.85
N SER A 81 1.21 -13.82 -11.09
CA SER A 81 1.67 -13.29 -12.38
C SER A 81 0.98 -11.98 -12.79
N ALA A 82 0.68 -11.10 -11.84
CA ALA A 82 0.35 -9.71 -12.13
C ALA A 82 1.46 -9.07 -12.98
N GLU A 83 1.09 -8.22 -13.95
CA GLU A 83 2.08 -7.56 -14.81
C GLU A 83 2.69 -6.33 -14.14
N ARG A 84 1.90 -5.66 -13.29
CA ARG A 84 2.33 -4.52 -12.48
C ARG A 84 1.56 -4.49 -11.17
N ILE A 85 2.25 -4.14 -10.09
CA ILE A 85 1.68 -3.96 -8.75
C ILE A 85 1.99 -2.54 -8.26
N THR A 86 0.96 -1.70 -8.21
CA THR A 86 1.03 -0.36 -7.61
C THR A 86 0.42 -0.42 -6.21
N THR A 87 1.18 -0.07 -5.19
CA THR A 87 0.64 0.06 -3.83
C THR A 87 0.09 1.46 -3.62
N VAL A 88 -1.09 1.57 -3.06
CA VAL A 88 -1.74 2.82 -2.69
C VAL A 88 -1.80 2.86 -1.17
N ILE A 89 -0.96 3.71 -0.57
CA ILE A 89 -0.73 3.81 0.88
C ILE A 89 -1.13 5.22 1.34
N PRO A 90 -2.43 5.51 1.56
CA PRO A 90 -2.91 6.84 1.94
C PRO A 90 -2.30 7.38 3.23
N TYR A 91 -1.91 6.49 4.15
CA TYR A 91 -1.14 6.83 5.34
C TYR A 91 0.06 5.89 5.43
N PHE A 92 1.26 6.47 5.34
CA PHE A 92 2.52 5.73 5.46
C PHE A 92 2.96 5.66 6.93
N GLY A 93 2.69 4.53 7.57
CA GLY A 93 3.19 4.20 8.92
C GLY A 93 4.72 4.23 8.99
N TYR A 94 5.25 4.44 10.20
CA TYR A 94 6.68 4.62 10.47
C TYR A 94 7.36 5.83 9.81
N ALA A 95 6.63 6.70 9.10
CA ALA A 95 7.18 7.88 8.43
C ALA A 95 7.94 8.85 9.35
N ARG A 96 7.65 8.87 10.66
CA ARG A 96 8.32 9.74 11.64
C ARG A 96 9.76 9.32 11.96
N GLN A 97 10.14 8.09 11.65
CA GLN A 97 11.48 7.56 11.92
C GLN A 97 12.25 7.44 10.58
N ASP A 98 12.52 8.60 9.99
CA ASP A 98 13.09 8.79 8.65
C ASP A 98 14.57 9.21 8.67
N ARG A 99 15.16 9.42 9.85
CA ARG A 99 16.59 9.72 10.01
C ARG A 99 17.11 9.15 11.31
N LYS A 100 18.44 9.17 11.46
CA LYS A 100 19.08 8.96 12.77
C LYS A 100 19.12 10.29 13.50
N ASP A 101 18.21 10.49 14.43
CA ASP A 101 18.23 11.59 15.39
C ASP A 101 19.25 11.34 16.52
N GLU A 102 19.44 10.07 16.89
CA GLU A 102 20.43 9.66 17.89
C GLU A 102 21.30 8.48 17.42
N GLY A 103 22.33 8.16 18.20
CA GLY A 103 23.12 6.95 17.98
C GLY A 103 22.28 5.68 18.17
N ARG A 104 22.47 4.68 17.29
CA ARG A 104 21.87 3.32 17.40
C ARG A 104 20.34 3.23 17.24
N VAL A 105 19.70 4.25 16.68
CA VAL A 105 18.28 4.17 16.27
C VAL A 105 18.15 3.63 14.83
N PRO A 106 17.04 2.94 14.50
CA PRO A 106 16.75 2.54 13.13
C PRO A 106 16.21 3.70 12.29
N ILE A 107 16.25 3.54 10.97
CA ILE A 107 15.49 4.38 10.02
C ILE A 107 14.33 3.50 9.51
N THR A 108 13.28 3.37 10.32
CA THR A 108 12.21 2.40 10.05
C THR A 108 11.41 2.73 8.80
N ALA A 109 11.28 4.02 8.44
CA ALA A 109 10.69 4.41 7.15
C ALA A 109 11.46 3.80 5.96
N LYS A 110 12.81 3.79 6.00
CA LYS A 110 13.63 3.15 4.96
C LYS A 110 13.50 1.62 4.98
N LEU A 111 13.42 1.01 6.16
CA LEU A 111 13.17 -0.43 6.28
C LEU A 111 11.83 -0.81 5.62
N VAL A 112 10.75 -0.08 5.93
CA VAL A 112 9.43 -0.32 5.35
C VAL A 112 9.45 -0.14 3.83
N ALA A 113 10.08 0.92 3.33
CA ALA A 113 10.24 1.14 1.89
C ALA A 113 10.97 -0.02 1.19
N ASN A 114 12.04 -0.53 1.81
CA ASN A 114 12.78 -1.70 1.31
C ASN A 114 11.90 -2.95 1.30
N LEU A 115 11.11 -3.20 2.36
CA LEU A 115 10.24 -4.37 2.44
C LEU A 115 9.16 -4.35 1.34
N ILE A 116 8.50 -3.21 1.15
CA ILE A 116 7.48 -3.04 0.10
C ILE A 116 8.08 -3.26 -1.29
N THR A 117 9.25 -2.64 -1.55
CA THR A 117 9.98 -2.82 -2.81
C THR A 117 10.39 -4.28 -3.03
N ARG A 118 10.90 -4.95 -2.00
CA ARG A 118 11.36 -6.35 -2.09
C ARG A 118 10.23 -7.35 -2.22
N ALA A 119 9.08 -7.11 -1.59
CA ALA A 119 7.88 -7.92 -1.80
C ALA A 119 7.50 -7.93 -3.29
N GLY A 120 7.66 -6.80 -3.97
CA GLY A 120 7.52 -6.68 -5.43
C GLY A 120 6.54 -5.62 -5.88
N ALA A 121 6.39 -4.52 -5.11
CA ALA A 121 5.71 -3.34 -5.62
C ALA A 121 6.55 -2.71 -6.73
N ASP A 122 5.92 -2.38 -7.86
CA ASP A 122 6.53 -1.70 -9.00
C ASP A 122 6.42 -0.18 -8.91
N ARG A 123 5.47 0.31 -8.11
CA ARG A 123 5.19 1.73 -7.87
C ARG A 123 4.50 1.91 -6.52
N VAL A 124 4.71 3.06 -5.89
CA VAL A 124 4.02 3.46 -4.66
C VAL A 124 3.29 4.78 -4.87
N LEU A 125 2.01 4.82 -4.55
CA LEU A 125 1.21 6.04 -4.42
C LEU A 125 0.94 6.28 -2.94
N THR A 126 1.25 7.46 -2.44
CA THR A 126 1.04 7.83 -1.04
C THR A 126 0.56 9.27 -0.91
N MET A 127 0.24 9.70 0.30
CA MET A 127 -0.28 11.05 0.58
C MET A 127 0.44 11.66 1.76
N ASP A 128 0.83 12.93 1.62
CA ASP A 128 1.38 13.80 2.67
C ASP A 128 2.41 13.09 3.56
N LEU A 129 3.46 12.55 2.93
CA LEU A 129 4.59 11.98 3.65
C LEU A 129 5.11 12.97 4.71
N HIS A 130 5.41 12.45 5.90
CA HIS A 130 5.96 13.25 7.00
C HIS A 130 7.18 14.09 6.58
N SER A 131 7.98 13.53 5.68
CA SER A 131 9.18 14.14 5.12
C SER A 131 9.25 13.79 3.63
N PRO A 132 9.37 14.78 2.72
CA PRO A 132 9.35 14.52 1.29
C PRO A 132 10.53 13.65 0.82
N GLN A 133 11.64 13.62 1.58
CA GLN A 133 12.82 12.80 1.29
C GLN A 133 12.53 11.30 1.39
N ILE A 134 11.45 10.87 2.05
CA ILE A 134 11.03 9.46 2.11
C ILE A 134 10.77 8.90 0.70
N GLN A 135 10.42 9.74 -0.28
CA GLN A 135 10.33 9.31 -1.68
C GLN A 135 11.64 8.69 -2.18
N GLY A 136 12.79 9.23 -1.76
CA GLY A 136 14.12 8.70 -2.09
C GLY A 136 14.51 7.43 -1.34
N PHE A 137 13.66 6.92 -0.44
CA PHE A 137 13.88 5.62 0.19
C PHE A 137 13.44 4.45 -0.67
N PHE A 138 12.58 4.68 -1.66
CA PHE A 138 12.14 3.65 -2.59
C PHE A 138 13.05 3.60 -3.80
N ASP A 139 13.33 2.37 -4.26
CA ASP A 139 14.06 2.13 -5.52
C ASP A 139 13.08 1.98 -6.71
N VAL A 140 11.81 2.33 -6.50
CA VAL A 140 10.72 2.31 -7.48
C VAL A 140 10.04 3.68 -7.54
N PRO A 141 9.34 4.03 -8.65
CA PRO A 141 8.63 5.30 -8.73
C PRO A 141 7.66 5.50 -7.55
N VAL A 142 7.68 6.70 -6.98
CA VAL A 142 6.77 7.11 -5.91
C VAL A 142 6.01 8.37 -6.32
N ASP A 143 4.70 8.31 -6.22
CA ASP A 143 3.81 9.46 -6.38
C ASP A 143 3.35 9.89 -4.97
N ASN A 144 3.85 11.03 -4.47
CA ASN A 144 3.41 11.62 -3.20
C ASN A 144 2.39 12.74 -3.46
N MET A 145 1.11 12.46 -3.21
CA MET A 145 0.03 13.45 -3.35
C MET A 145 -0.07 14.35 -2.12
N PHE A 146 -0.64 15.55 -2.31
CA PHE A 146 -0.86 16.51 -1.24
C PHE A 146 -2.36 16.72 -1.03
N ALA A 147 -2.82 16.65 0.22
CA ALA A 147 -4.22 16.95 0.57
C ALA A 147 -4.49 18.46 0.66
N ALA A 148 -3.45 19.30 0.73
CA ALA A 148 -3.59 20.75 0.89
C ALA A 148 -4.58 21.41 -0.09
N PRO A 149 -4.60 21.09 -1.40
CA PRO A 149 -5.59 21.66 -2.32
C PRO A 149 -7.03 21.34 -1.93
N VAL A 150 -7.30 20.15 -1.40
CA VAL A 150 -8.64 19.75 -0.93
C VAL A 150 -8.98 20.43 0.39
N LEU A 151 -8.03 20.50 1.32
CA LEU A 151 -8.26 21.07 2.65
C LEU A 151 -8.48 22.59 2.60
N ASN A 152 -7.80 23.29 1.69
CA ASN A 152 -7.95 24.74 1.54
C ASN A 152 -9.36 25.16 1.14
N ASP A 153 -10.13 24.29 0.48
CA ASP A 153 -11.54 24.57 0.14
C ASP A 153 -12.46 24.58 1.38
N PHE A 154 -11.98 24.12 2.53
CA PHE A 154 -12.74 24.03 3.80
C PHE A 154 -12.27 25.00 4.89
N VAL A 155 -11.28 25.86 4.61
CA VAL A 155 -10.72 26.84 5.56
C VAL A 155 -11.10 28.26 5.15
#